data_AF-A0A7S4JRE9-F1
#
_entry.id   AF-A0A7S4JRE9-F1
#
_cell.length_a   1.000
_cell.length_b   1.000
_cell.length_c   1.000
_cell.angle_alpha   90.00
_cell.angle_beta   90.00
_cell.angle_gamma   90.00
#
_symmetry.space_group_name_H-M   'P 1'
#
loop_
_entity.id
_entity.type
_entity.pdbx_description
1 polymer ?
#
loop_
_entity_poly.entity_id
_entity_poly.type
_entity_poly.pdbx_seq_one_letter_code
_entity_poly.pdbx_strand_id
1 'polypeptide(L)'
;MTESGTQQVATETERKPWLFSEHELENTPSRQDKMTRELERTKRKSVCKLIAELGQLIKPPASLCAINSGKVFFHRVFMVQSMAEGRQNPKIVGVTCLFLACKSEECLRPLKQFIWALNKLDYLSSGKLPFGEVAEKTNAQGQVVRKKWEIEEDSEGFQAVRTNILQCERVILHVLGFDFKVDHPVAYMRSFIHFIDKKRKPEETRSLTSKDDGDDFRLTDLGEDILCRANAMANDSTTITLPLQYEGSVIAIGCVALALKINKFQIEKMKKWIKELVKYRRTEKEQCVFDSSQVTRESIEDVQNKLLDLYDEAHVAASQAQANSTEVGTGGGSQTASEAKPSPTQEAAKPAGQPTHSRPNGHHSSTDAKLQDKCARLERGEKVLHEGSKVYELKKVGNVYSCTCLIWRNISEVDERRTCRHLIAIRGEKEEMGRVGEECYKKSDQVFQKFLQEDRRNHHHGAHADHKRKSEHPEGTDPNKRPNHGH
;
A
#
# COMPACT_ATOMS: atom_id res chain seq x y z
N MET A 1 -14.06 34.22 -61.58
CA MET A 1 -14.64 34.67 -60.29
C MET A 1 -14.72 33.44 -59.40
N THR A 2 -13.69 33.31 -58.59
CA THR A 2 -13.55 32.54 -57.34
C THR A 2 -14.69 32.90 -56.37
N GLU A 3 -15.10 32.16 -55.36
CA GLU A 3 -14.73 30.88 -54.74
C GLU A 3 -15.89 30.58 -53.78
N SER A 4 -16.51 29.41 -53.88
CA SER A 4 -17.44 28.90 -52.86
C SER A 4 -16.62 28.11 -51.84
N GLY A 5 -16.36 28.73 -50.70
CA GLY A 5 -15.58 28.17 -49.60
C GLY A 5 -16.31 27.02 -48.91
N THR A 6 -15.76 25.82 -49.05
CA THR A 6 -16.11 24.64 -48.26
C THR A 6 -15.58 24.83 -46.83
N GLN A 7 -16.47 25.12 -45.88
CA GLN A 7 -16.12 25.04 -44.45
C GLN A 7 -15.92 23.57 -44.08
N GLN A 8 -14.68 23.21 -43.77
CA GLN A 8 -14.33 21.94 -43.14
C GLN A 8 -14.91 21.93 -41.72
N VAL A 9 -15.94 21.12 -41.49
CA VAL A 9 -16.38 20.73 -40.15
C VAL A 9 -15.28 19.83 -39.58
N ALA A 10 -14.44 20.38 -38.70
CA ALA A 10 -13.52 19.60 -37.91
C ALA A 10 -14.33 18.67 -37.00
N THR A 11 -14.14 17.36 -37.14
CA THR A 11 -14.69 16.36 -36.23
C THR A 11 -14.08 16.58 -34.85
N GLU A 12 -14.85 17.17 -33.92
CA GLU A 12 -14.51 17.19 -32.50
C GLU A 12 -14.41 15.74 -32.02
N THR A 13 -13.18 15.28 -31.77
CA THR A 13 -12.92 14.04 -31.04
C THR A 13 -13.62 14.17 -29.69
N GLU A 14 -14.68 13.40 -29.44
CA GLU A 14 -15.45 13.42 -28.19
C GLU A 14 -14.50 13.35 -26.99
N ARG A 15 -14.33 14.48 -26.29
CA ARG A 15 -13.50 14.54 -25.10
C ARG A 15 -14.20 13.71 -24.02
N LYS A 16 -13.56 12.62 -23.59
CA LYS A 16 -14.10 11.78 -22.52
C LYS A 16 -14.26 12.60 -21.23
N PRO A 17 -15.44 12.56 -20.59
CA PRO A 17 -15.69 13.31 -19.37
C PRO A 17 -14.77 12.82 -18.25
N TRP A 18 -14.32 13.75 -17.41
CA TRP A 18 -13.48 13.52 -16.22
C TRP A 18 -12.06 12.98 -16.44
N LEU A 19 -11.58 12.93 -17.69
CA LEU A 19 -10.17 12.68 -17.99
C LEU A 19 -9.44 14.01 -18.27
N PHE A 20 -8.29 14.15 -17.63
CA PHE A 20 -7.49 15.37 -17.60
C PHE A 20 -6.04 15.05 -17.94
N SER A 21 -5.43 15.94 -18.71
CA SER A 21 -3.99 15.91 -18.97
C SER A 21 -3.19 16.27 -17.71
N GLU A 22 -1.90 15.93 -17.70
CA GLU A 22 -1.01 16.31 -16.61
C GLU A 22 -0.94 17.83 -16.43
N HIS A 23 -0.94 18.59 -17.53
CA HIS A 23 -0.99 20.05 -17.51
C HIS A 23 -2.28 20.60 -16.86
N GLU A 24 -3.44 19.98 -17.09
CA GLU A 24 -4.70 20.39 -16.44
C GLU A 24 -4.70 20.04 -14.95
N LEU A 25 -4.12 18.90 -14.58
CA LEU A 25 -3.87 18.55 -13.18
C LEU A 25 -2.83 19.46 -12.53
N GLU A 26 -2.03 20.17 -13.32
CA GLU A 26 -1.11 21.19 -12.82
C GLU A 26 -1.77 22.53 -12.52
N ASN A 27 -2.97 22.76 -13.05
CA ASN A 27 -3.69 24.03 -12.97
C ASN A 27 -5.06 23.89 -12.25
N THR A 28 -5.12 23.05 -11.21
CA THR A 28 -6.36 22.84 -10.43
C THR A 28 -6.83 24.13 -9.72
N PRO A 29 -8.14 24.26 -9.40
CA PRO A 29 -8.65 25.40 -8.64
C PRO A 29 -7.95 25.61 -7.29
N SER A 30 -7.49 24.53 -6.66
CA SER A 30 -6.72 24.60 -5.41
C SER A 30 -5.38 25.31 -5.61
N ARG A 31 -4.70 25.07 -6.73
CA ARG A 31 -3.42 25.72 -7.06
C ARG A 31 -3.61 27.17 -7.47
N GLN A 32 -4.69 27.48 -8.17
CA GLN A 32 -5.09 28.86 -8.48
C GLN A 32 -5.34 29.67 -7.20
N ASP A 33 -5.88 29.03 -6.16
CA ASP A 33 -6.00 29.59 -4.80
C ASP A 33 -4.69 29.51 -3.98
N LYS A 34 -3.52 29.43 -4.63
CA LYS A 34 -2.18 29.46 -4.03
C LYS A 34 -1.82 28.25 -3.14
N MET A 35 -2.48 27.11 -3.30
CA MET A 35 -2.04 25.87 -2.67
C MET A 35 -0.83 25.27 -3.41
N THR A 36 0.20 24.84 -2.69
CA THR A 36 1.34 24.12 -3.30
C THR A 36 0.94 22.74 -3.80
N ARG A 37 1.66 22.22 -4.80
CA ARG A 37 1.43 20.89 -5.38
C ARG A 37 1.51 19.80 -4.31
N GLU A 38 2.50 19.89 -3.42
CA GLU A 38 2.77 18.91 -2.36
C GLU A 38 1.65 18.92 -1.31
N LEU A 39 1.18 20.11 -0.93
CA LEU A 39 0.09 20.25 0.04
C LEU A 39 -1.23 19.71 -0.53
N GLU A 40 -1.53 20.03 -1.80
CA GLU A 40 -2.71 19.50 -2.49
C GLU A 40 -2.68 17.97 -2.55
N ARG A 41 -1.54 17.42 -2.97
CA ARG A 41 -1.32 15.97 -3.05
C ARG A 41 -1.47 15.29 -1.69
N THR A 42 -0.89 15.89 -0.65
CA THR A 42 -0.96 15.37 0.72
C THR A 42 -2.39 15.40 1.27
N LYS A 43 -3.12 16.50 1.04
CA LYS A 43 -4.54 16.61 1.41
C LYS A 43 -5.39 15.57 0.69
N ARG A 44 -5.20 15.38 -0.63
CA ARG A 44 -5.92 14.36 -1.40
C ARG A 44 -5.67 12.95 -0.84
N LYS A 45 -4.41 12.57 -0.63
CA LYS A 45 -4.04 11.27 -0.03
C LYS A 45 -4.66 11.09 1.36
N SER A 46 -4.58 12.11 2.21
CA SER A 46 -5.14 12.09 3.56
C SER A 46 -6.66 11.88 3.57
N VAL A 47 -7.40 12.56 2.69
CA VAL A 47 -8.85 12.39 2.60
C VAL A 47 -9.22 11.06 1.94
N CYS A 48 -8.50 10.58 0.92
CA CYS A 48 -8.74 9.26 0.37
C CYS A 48 -8.51 8.13 1.40
N LYS A 49 -7.54 8.31 2.30
CA LYS A 49 -7.35 7.43 3.47
C LYS A 49 -8.53 7.53 4.44
N LEU A 50 -8.99 8.74 4.77
CA LEU A 50 -10.18 8.97 5.60
C LEU A 50 -11.42 8.26 5.00
N ILE A 51 -11.66 8.38 3.70
CA ILE A 51 -12.78 7.72 3.00
C ILE A 51 -12.70 6.20 3.17
N ALA A 52 -11.52 5.61 3.02
CA ALA A 52 -11.32 4.17 3.20
C ALA A 52 -11.58 3.73 4.64
N GLU A 53 -11.05 4.46 5.63
CA GLU A 53 -11.25 4.17 7.06
C GLU A 53 -12.71 4.31 7.47
N LEU A 54 -13.40 5.36 7.00
CA LEU A 54 -14.84 5.55 7.22
C LEU A 54 -15.64 4.38 6.64
N GLY A 55 -15.35 3.98 5.40
CA GLY A 55 -16.03 2.87 4.75
C GLY A 55 -15.91 1.55 5.52
N GLN A 56 -14.78 1.30 6.16
CA GLN A 56 -14.57 0.11 7.00
C GLN A 56 -15.24 0.21 8.39
N LEU A 57 -15.38 1.43 8.91
CA LEU A 57 -15.95 1.68 10.24
C LEU A 57 -17.48 1.63 10.28
N ILE A 58 -18.13 2.10 9.21
CA ILE A 58 -19.60 2.06 9.04
C ILE A 58 -20.10 0.61 9.15
N LYS A 59 -21.33 0.41 9.63
CA LYS A 59 -21.89 -0.93 9.94
C LYS A 59 -23.24 -1.18 9.25
N PRO A 60 -23.31 -2.11 8.28
CA PRO A 60 -22.22 -2.95 7.77
C PRO A 60 -21.17 -2.13 7.00
N PRO A 61 -19.91 -2.60 6.87
CA PRO A 61 -18.88 -1.93 6.07
C PRO A 61 -19.39 -1.62 4.66
N ALA A 62 -18.92 -0.51 4.10
CA ALA A 62 -19.17 -0.15 2.71
C ALA A 62 -18.48 -1.14 1.77
N SER A 63 -19.05 -1.36 0.58
CA SER A 63 -18.39 -2.18 -0.44
C SER A 63 -17.10 -1.48 -0.90
N LEU A 64 -16.12 -2.28 -1.38
CA LEU A 64 -14.89 -1.71 -1.91
C LEU A 64 -15.15 -0.82 -3.14
N CYS A 65 -16.14 -1.17 -3.97
CA CYS A 65 -16.59 -0.32 -5.08
C CYS A 65 -17.09 1.04 -4.57
N ALA A 66 -17.95 1.09 -3.55
CA ALA A 66 -18.42 2.35 -2.97
C ALA A 66 -17.30 3.20 -2.36
N ILE A 67 -16.35 2.57 -1.68
CA ILE A 67 -15.16 3.27 -1.16
C ILE A 67 -14.36 3.90 -2.31
N ASN A 68 -14.12 3.14 -3.37
CA ASN A 68 -13.36 3.60 -4.53
C ASN A 68 -14.13 4.67 -5.34
N SER A 69 -15.44 4.52 -5.53
CA SER A 69 -16.32 5.52 -6.14
C SER A 69 -16.30 6.82 -5.33
N GLY A 70 -16.34 6.73 -4.00
CA GLY A 70 -16.22 7.90 -3.13
C GLY A 70 -14.89 8.65 -3.31
N LYS A 71 -13.77 7.94 -3.44
CA LYS A 71 -12.46 8.55 -3.75
C LYS A 71 -12.46 9.20 -5.13
N VAL A 72 -13.02 8.54 -6.15
CA VAL A 72 -13.11 9.10 -7.51
C VAL A 72 -13.98 10.37 -7.53
N PHE A 73 -15.14 10.36 -6.89
CA PHE A 73 -15.99 11.56 -6.74
C PHE A 73 -15.24 12.68 -6.05
N PHE A 74 -14.51 12.38 -4.97
CA PHE A 74 -13.67 13.37 -4.29
C PHE A 74 -12.61 13.96 -5.23
N HIS A 75 -11.93 13.13 -6.01
CA HIS A 75 -10.96 13.59 -7.00
C HIS A 75 -11.60 14.51 -8.05
N ARG A 76 -12.75 14.11 -8.62
CA ARG A 76 -13.53 14.88 -9.61
C ARG A 76 -14.02 16.22 -9.07
N VAL A 77 -14.58 16.23 -7.85
CA VAL A 77 -15.08 17.46 -7.20
C VAL A 77 -13.98 18.51 -7.11
N PHE A 78 -12.77 18.11 -6.73
CA PHE A 78 -11.63 19.03 -6.62
C PHE A 78 -10.87 19.27 -7.93
N MET A 79 -11.46 18.89 -9.08
CA MET A 79 -11.11 19.48 -10.38
C MET A 79 -11.94 20.73 -10.69
N VAL A 80 -13.03 20.95 -9.95
CA VAL A 80 -13.94 22.10 -10.10
C VAL A 80 -13.94 23.00 -8.86
N GLN A 81 -13.74 22.41 -7.68
CA GLN A 81 -13.71 23.09 -6.39
C GLN A 81 -12.28 23.21 -5.85
N SER A 82 -12.08 24.09 -4.87
CA SER A 82 -10.79 24.31 -4.20
C SER A 82 -10.76 23.76 -2.77
N MET A 83 -9.63 23.14 -2.41
CA MET A 83 -9.31 22.67 -1.05
C MET A 83 -8.57 23.72 -0.20
N ALA A 84 -8.36 24.93 -0.74
CA ALA A 84 -7.68 26.01 -0.05
C ALA A 84 -8.43 26.41 1.23
N GLU A 85 -7.69 26.99 2.17
CA GLU A 85 -8.28 27.46 3.42
C GLU A 85 -9.36 28.52 3.14
N GLY A 86 -10.46 28.48 3.88
CA GLY A 86 -11.63 29.33 3.63
C GLY A 86 -12.54 28.91 2.46
N ARG A 87 -12.22 27.82 1.75
CA ARG A 87 -13.06 27.23 0.70
C ARG A 87 -13.88 26.04 1.24
N GLN A 88 -13.91 24.92 0.52
CA GLN A 88 -14.62 23.72 0.93
C GLN A 88 -13.81 22.93 1.95
N ASN A 89 -14.45 22.43 3.01
CA ASN A 89 -13.80 21.55 3.97
C ASN A 89 -13.57 20.16 3.33
N PRO A 90 -12.32 19.75 3.04
CA PRO A 90 -12.06 18.51 2.31
C PRO A 90 -12.51 17.25 3.07
N LYS A 91 -12.51 17.27 4.41
CA LYS A 91 -12.98 16.14 5.22
C LYS A 91 -14.48 15.92 5.02
N ILE A 92 -15.28 17.00 5.09
CA ILE A 92 -16.74 16.93 4.91
C ILE A 92 -17.08 16.54 3.47
N VAL A 93 -16.36 17.09 2.48
CA VAL A 93 -16.51 16.66 1.08
C VAL A 93 -16.22 15.17 0.94
N GLY A 94 -15.13 14.65 1.53
CA GLY A 94 -14.80 13.23 1.48
C GLY A 94 -15.89 12.32 2.09
N VAL A 95 -16.39 12.67 3.28
CA VAL A 95 -17.50 11.94 3.93
C VAL A 95 -18.74 11.94 3.04
N THR A 96 -19.06 13.09 2.46
CA THR A 96 -20.24 13.27 1.60
C THR A 96 -20.10 12.51 0.28
N CYS A 97 -18.92 12.48 -0.32
CA CYS A 97 -18.62 11.66 -1.49
C CYS A 97 -18.83 10.17 -1.21
N LEU A 98 -18.37 9.67 -0.05
CA LEU A 98 -18.62 8.28 0.33
C LEU A 98 -20.13 8.02 0.56
N PHE A 99 -20.84 8.96 1.19
CA PHE A 99 -22.29 8.86 1.37
C PHE A 99 -23.04 8.76 0.03
N LEU A 100 -22.69 9.59 -0.95
CA LEU A 100 -23.24 9.54 -2.30
C LEU A 100 -22.85 8.25 -3.03
N ALA A 101 -21.60 7.81 -2.91
CA ALA A 101 -21.15 6.55 -3.51
C ALA A 101 -21.89 5.33 -2.93
N CYS A 102 -22.17 5.32 -1.63
CA CYS A 102 -23.01 4.29 -1.04
C CYS A 102 -24.44 4.27 -1.59
N LYS A 103 -24.96 5.41 -2.07
CA LYS A 103 -26.25 5.47 -2.75
C LYS A 103 -26.17 4.96 -4.19
N SER A 104 -25.16 5.37 -4.94
CA SER A 104 -25.01 4.96 -6.35
C SER A 104 -24.68 3.47 -6.51
N GLU A 105 -23.97 2.88 -5.55
CA GLU A 105 -23.58 1.45 -5.54
C GLU A 105 -24.58 0.56 -4.77
N GLU A 106 -25.77 1.06 -4.47
CA GLU A 106 -26.85 0.36 -3.75
C GLU A 106 -26.47 -0.18 -2.36
N CYS A 107 -25.34 0.24 -1.79
CA CYS A 107 -24.92 -0.12 -0.42
C CYS A 107 -25.35 0.94 0.60
N LEU A 108 -26.65 1.26 0.62
CA LEU A 108 -27.24 2.35 1.40
C LEU A 108 -26.96 2.24 2.90
N ARG A 109 -26.63 3.37 3.52
CA ARG A 109 -26.37 3.49 4.96
C ARG A 109 -27.01 4.77 5.51
N PRO A 110 -27.54 4.75 6.74
CA PRO A 110 -28.12 5.95 7.33
C PRO A 110 -27.02 6.97 7.65
N LEU A 111 -27.29 8.25 7.38
CA LEU A 111 -26.33 9.34 7.52
C LEU A 111 -25.66 9.39 8.90
N LYS A 112 -26.40 9.05 9.96
CA LYS A 112 -25.86 9.01 11.33
C LYS A 112 -24.62 8.13 11.49
N GLN A 113 -24.52 7.04 10.74
CA GLN A 113 -23.36 6.15 10.83
C GLN A 113 -22.08 6.81 10.28
N PHE A 114 -22.20 7.67 9.27
CA PHE A 114 -21.07 8.43 8.74
C PHE A 114 -20.60 9.46 9.77
N ILE A 115 -21.54 10.12 10.44
CA ILE A 115 -21.24 11.10 11.50
C ILE A 115 -20.57 10.41 12.69
N TRP A 116 -21.11 9.28 13.16
CA TRP A 116 -20.49 8.49 14.23
C TRP A 116 -19.12 7.95 13.86
N ALA A 117 -18.94 7.45 12.63
CA ALA A 117 -17.65 6.98 12.15
C ALA A 117 -16.62 8.13 12.07
N LEU A 118 -17.03 9.31 11.61
CA LEU A 118 -16.17 10.49 11.56
C LEU A 118 -15.77 10.95 12.97
N ASN A 119 -16.73 11.05 13.89
CA ASN A 119 -16.46 11.41 15.29
C ASN A 119 -15.49 10.42 15.94
N LYS A 120 -15.66 9.13 15.65
CA LYS A 120 -14.76 8.07 16.13
C LYS A 120 -13.33 8.24 15.59
N LEU A 121 -13.16 8.57 14.31
CA LEU A 121 -11.83 8.77 13.72
C LEU A 121 -11.14 10.02 14.27
N ASP A 122 -11.86 11.12 14.44
CA ASP A 122 -11.31 12.32 15.06
C ASP A 122 -10.92 12.04 16.53
N TYR A 123 -11.69 11.23 17.26
CA TYR A 123 -11.34 10.78 18.60
C TYR A 123 -10.08 9.90 18.62
N LEU A 124 -9.98 8.93 17.72
CA LEU A 124 -8.81 8.04 17.67
C LEU A 124 -7.52 8.77 17.27
N SER A 125 -7.62 9.81 16.45
CA SER A 125 -6.46 10.58 15.96
C SER A 125 -6.03 11.70 16.89
N SER A 126 -6.99 12.40 17.52
CA SER A 126 -6.71 13.62 18.29
C SER A 126 -7.07 13.53 19.78
N GLY A 127 -7.75 12.45 20.19
CA GLY A 127 -8.33 12.31 21.52
C GLY A 127 -9.56 13.20 21.77
N LYS A 128 -9.98 14.00 20.79
CA LYS A 128 -11.10 14.95 20.91
C LYS A 128 -12.34 14.43 20.18
N LEU A 129 -13.50 14.73 20.75
CA LEU A 129 -14.81 14.43 20.15
C LEU A 129 -15.44 15.76 19.69
N PRO A 130 -15.09 16.23 18.47
CA PRO A 130 -15.41 17.59 18.02
C PRO A 130 -16.91 17.85 17.86
N PHE A 131 -17.71 16.78 17.75
CA PHE A 131 -19.15 16.90 17.50
C PHE A 131 -19.99 16.58 18.75
N GLY A 132 -19.34 16.34 19.89
CA GLY A 132 -19.98 15.93 21.15
C GLY A 132 -19.73 14.47 21.53
N GLU A 133 -20.10 14.15 22.76
CA GLU A 133 -19.92 12.84 23.37
C GLU A 133 -21.16 12.41 24.16
N VAL A 134 -21.29 11.10 24.34
CA VAL A 134 -22.34 10.51 25.19
C VAL A 134 -21.70 9.61 26.24
N ALA A 135 -22.36 9.48 27.39
CA ALA A 135 -21.92 8.52 28.41
C ALA A 135 -21.96 7.10 27.83
N GLU A 136 -20.87 6.35 28.01
CA GLU A 136 -20.82 4.95 27.61
C GLU A 136 -21.85 4.16 28.42
N LYS A 137 -22.68 3.38 27.71
CA LYS A 137 -23.66 2.51 28.36
C LYS A 137 -23.21 1.07 28.20
N THR A 138 -23.10 0.39 29.33
CA THR A 138 -22.74 -1.02 29.41
C THR A 138 -23.98 -1.82 29.81
N ASN A 139 -24.22 -2.97 29.17
CA ASN A 139 -25.28 -3.87 29.59
C ASN A 139 -24.93 -4.57 30.92
N ALA A 140 -25.90 -5.28 31.49
CA ALA A 140 -25.70 -6.08 32.69
C ALA A 140 -24.60 -7.16 32.54
N GLN A 141 -24.23 -7.54 31.31
CA GLN A 141 -23.14 -8.48 31.02
C GLN A 141 -21.77 -7.81 30.82
N GLY A 142 -21.61 -6.52 31.09
CA GLY A 142 -20.32 -5.82 30.98
C GLY A 142 -19.91 -5.46 29.54
N GLN A 143 -20.78 -5.64 28.54
CA GLN A 143 -20.53 -5.25 27.16
C GLN A 143 -21.00 -3.81 26.90
N VAL A 144 -20.14 -3.01 26.27
CA VAL A 144 -20.46 -1.64 25.86
C VAL A 144 -21.51 -1.68 24.74
N VAL A 145 -22.74 -1.29 25.06
CA VAL A 145 -23.87 -1.21 24.14
C VAL A 145 -23.84 0.10 23.35
N ARG A 146 -23.43 1.19 24.00
CA ARG A 146 -23.33 2.51 23.38
C ARG A 146 -21.97 3.10 23.65
N LYS A 147 -21.30 3.51 22.57
CA LYS A 147 -19.95 4.06 22.64
C LYS A 147 -19.96 5.58 22.77
N LYS A 148 -18.87 6.11 23.33
CA LYS A 148 -18.70 7.54 23.59
C LYS A 148 -18.88 8.44 22.35
N TRP A 149 -18.49 7.94 21.18
CA TRP A 149 -18.57 8.64 19.89
C TRP A 149 -19.95 8.56 19.20
N GLU A 150 -20.90 7.79 19.74
CA GLU A 150 -22.27 7.60 19.18
C GLU A 150 -23.24 8.67 19.70
N ILE A 151 -22.97 9.90 19.26
CA ILE A 151 -23.69 11.13 19.65
C ILE A 151 -25.19 11.02 19.36
N GLU A 152 -25.99 11.66 20.21
CA GLU A 152 -27.44 11.75 20.04
C GLU A 152 -27.80 12.60 18.82
N GLU A 153 -28.84 12.19 18.09
CA GLU A 153 -29.21 12.82 16.83
C GLU A 153 -29.75 14.24 17.03
N ASP A 154 -30.35 14.54 18.17
CA ASP A 154 -30.87 15.86 18.57
C ASP A 154 -29.77 16.82 19.10
N SER A 155 -28.56 16.32 19.35
CA SER A 155 -27.45 17.16 19.77
C SER A 155 -27.07 18.21 18.72
N GLU A 156 -26.70 19.40 19.18
CA GLU A 156 -26.32 20.53 18.31
C GLU A 156 -25.16 20.15 17.38
N GLY A 157 -24.13 19.47 17.91
CA GLY A 157 -22.98 19.03 17.13
C GLY A 157 -23.33 18.03 16.04
N PHE A 158 -24.24 17.08 16.32
CA PHE A 158 -24.73 16.15 15.31
C PHE A 158 -25.51 16.88 14.21
N GLN A 159 -26.42 17.78 14.59
CA GLN A 159 -27.24 18.53 13.63
C GLN A 159 -26.42 19.49 12.75
N ALA A 160 -25.37 20.10 13.32
CA ALA A 160 -24.45 20.94 12.56
C ALA A 160 -23.71 20.14 11.48
N VAL A 161 -23.12 18.98 11.84
CA VAL A 161 -22.43 18.12 10.86
C VAL A 161 -23.41 17.55 9.83
N ARG A 162 -24.60 17.13 10.27
CA ARG A 162 -25.67 16.67 9.38
C ARG A 162 -26.02 17.73 8.34
N THR A 163 -26.23 18.97 8.78
CA THR A 163 -26.56 20.09 7.89
C THR A 163 -25.43 20.36 6.91
N ASN A 164 -24.17 20.34 7.37
CA ASN A 164 -23.01 20.52 6.51
C ASN A 164 -22.89 19.42 5.45
N ILE A 165 -23.12 18.15 5.80
CA ILE A 165 -23.09 17.04 4.84
C ILE A 165 -24.22 17.21 3.80
N LEU A 166 -25.44 17.55 4.22
CA LEU A 166 -26.58 17.74 3.30
C LEU A 166 -26.45 18.98 2.41
N GLN A 167 -25.79 20.04 2.88
CA GLN A 167 -25.42 21.19 2.05
C GLN A 167 -24.34 20.80 1.04
N CYS A 168 -23.29 20.13 1.51
CA CYS A 168 -22.20 19.65 0.66
C CYS A 168 -22.70 18.67 -0.39
N GLU A 169 -23.67 17.82 -0.05
CA GLU A 169 -24.29 16.86 -0.97
C GLU A 169 -24.85 17.57 -2.20
N ARG A 170 -25.64 18.63 -1.99
CA ARG A 170 -26.22 19.43 -3.09
C ARG A 170 -25.14 20.04 -3.99
N VAL A 171 -24.05 20.54 -3.40
CA VAL A 171 -22.90 21.07 -4.16
C VAL A 171 -22.25 19.97 -4.99
N ILE A 172 -22.01 18.79 -4.42
CA ILE A 172 -21.38 17.66 -5.12
C ILE A 172 -22.28 17.16 -6.26
N LEU A 173 -23.59 17.04 -6.05
CA LEU A 173 -24.54 16.63 -7.10
C LEU A 173 -24.45 17.57 -8.31
N HIS A 174 -24.38 18.88 -8.07
CA HIS A 174 -24.26 19.90 -9.11
C HIS A 174 -22.88 19.85 -9.80
N VAL A 175 -21.80 19.76 -9.03
CA VAL A 175 -20.42 19.71 -9.55
C VAL A 175 -20.20 18.49 -10.42
N LEU A 176 -20.70 17.32 -10.01
CA LEU A 176 -20.56 16.09 -10.79
C LEU A 176 -21.53 16.04 -11.99
N GLY A 177 -22.46 16.99 -12.12
CA GLY A 177 -23.46 16.96 -13.18
C GLY A 177 -24.33 15.70 -13.15
N PHE A 178 -24.56 15.14 -11.96
CA PHE A 178 -25.21 13.84 -11.74
C PHE A 178 -24.52 12.63 -12.41
N ASP A 179 -23.26 12.76 -12.82
CA ASP A 179 -22.45 11.65 -13.32
C ASP A 179 -21.83 10.84 -12.18
N PHE A 180 -22.63 9.90 -11.65
CA PHE A 180 -22.21 8.93 -10.63
C PHE A 180 -21.65 7.64 -11.21
N LYS A 181 -21.52 7.53 -12.55
CA LYS A 181 -20.95 6.34 -13.16
C LYS A 181 -19.44 6.35 -12.99
N VAL A 182 -18.93 5.36 -12.28
CA VAL A 182 -17.49 5.14 -12.10
C VAL A 182 -17.10 3.86 -12.81
N ASP A 183 -16.11 3.99 -13.69
CA ASP A 183 -15.50 2.84 -14.35
C ASP A 183 -14.40 2.27 -13.47
N HIS A 184 -14.65 1.12 -12.83
CA HIS A 184 -13.70 0.53 -11.90
C HIS A 184 -12.72 -0.44 -12.58
N PRO A 185 -11.41 -0.35 -12.28
CA PRO A 185 -10.41 -1.25 -12.85
C PRO A 185 -10.71 -2.74 -12.60
N VAL A 186 -11.29 -3.07 -11.45
CA VAL A 186 -11.58 -4.44 -11.03
C VAL A 186 -12.54 -5.16 -11.99
N ALA A 187 -13.39 -4.42 -12.72
CA ALA A 187 -14.31 -4.99 -13.69
C ALA A 187 -13.59 -5.68 -14.87
N TYR A 188 -12.35 -5.25 -15.16
CA TYR A 188 -11.58 -5.72 -16.30
C TYR A 188 -10.54 -6.80 -15.93
N MET A 189 -10.13 -6.85 -14.67
CA MET A 189 -8.98 -7.67 -14.24
C MET A 189 -9.20 -9.17 -14.44
N ARG A 190 -10.39 -9.68 -14.10
CA ARG A 190 -10.67 -11.12 -14.21
C ARG A 190 -10.59 -11.60 -15.66
N SER A 191 -11.19 -10.88 -16.59
CA SER A 191 -11.15 -11.22 -18.02
C SER A 191 -9.71 -11.23 -18.55
N PHE A 192 -8.88 -10.27 -18.13
CA PHE A 192 -7.47 -10.23 -18.51
C PHE A 192 -6.66 -11.41 -17.96
N ILE A 193 -6.83 -11.74 -16.69
CA ILE A 193 -6.08 -12.82 -16.06
C ILE A 193 -6.53 -14.17 -16.61
N HIS A 194 -7.83 -14.36 -16.85
CA HIS A 194 -8.34 -15.55 -17.51
C HIS A 194 -7.73 -15.72 -18.92
N PHE A 195 -7.63 -14.65 -19.71
CA PHE A 195 -6.94 -14.69 -21.00
C PHE A 195 -5.46 -15.11 -20.87
N ILE A 196 -4.76 -14.59 -19.86
CA ILE A 196 -3.35 -14.93 -19.61
C ILE A 196 -3.22 -16.40 -19.23
N ASP A 197 -4.07 -16.91 -18.34
CA ASP A 197 -4.08 -18.31 -17.91
C ASP A 197 -4.35 -19.25 -19.09
N LYS A 198 -5.33 -18.92 -19.96
CA LYS A 198 -5.65 -19.70 -21.17
C LYS A 198 -4.50 -19.74 -22.20
N LYS A 199 -3.71 -18.67 -22.29
CA LYS A 199 -2.56 -18.59 -23.22
C LYS A 199 -1.27 -19.18 -22.64
N ARG A 200 -1.25 -19.52 -21.35
CA ARG A 200 -0.11 -20.15 -20.68
C ARG A 200 -0.03 -21.61 -21.09
N LYS A 201 1.18 -22.09 -21.45
CA LYS A 201 1.39 -23.52 -21.73
C LYS A 201 1.23 -24.34 -20.43
N PRO A 202 0.59 -25.52 -20.45
CA PRO A 202 0.34 -26.33 -19.26
C PRO A 202 1.61 -26.79 -18.50
N GLU A 203 2.76 -26.83 -19.17
CA GLU A 203 4.00 -27.46 -18.68
C GLU A 203 4.61 -26.80 -17.42
N GLU A 204 4.22 -25.57 -17.06
CA GLU A 204 4.71 -24.88 -15.85
C GLU A 204 3.69 -24.92 -14.67
N THR A 205 2.58 -25.64 -14.82
CA THR A 205 1.50 -25.66 -13.82
C THR A 205 1.67 -26.88 -12.92
N ARG A 206 2.43 -26.71 -11.84
CA ARG A 206 2.40 -27.68 -10.74
C ARG A 206 1.00 -27.64 -10.12
N SER A 207 0.31 -28.78 -10.19
CA SER A 207 -0.95 -29.11 -9.54
C SER A 207 -2.22 -28.50 -10.13
N LEU A 208 -2.72 -29.10 -11.21
CA LEU A 208 -4.17 -29.21 -11.42
C LEU A 208 -4.66 -30.37 -10.54
N THR A 209 -5.49 -30.09 -9.53
CA THR A 209 -6.34 -31.12 -8.96
C THR A 209 -7.40 -31.44 -10.00
N SER A 210 -7.36 -32.68 -10.50
CA SER A 210 -8.41 -33.26 -11.32
C SER A 210 -9.77 -33.12 -10.63
N LYS A 211 -10.75 -32.54 -11.31
CA LYS A 211 -11.99 -33.21 -11.71
C LYS A 211 -12.94 -32.21 -12.37
N ASP A 212 -13.62 -32.74 -13.38
CA ASP A 212 -14.75 -32.17 -14.10
C ASP A 212 -15.71 -31.43 -13.16
N ASP A 213 -15.95 -30.15 -13.44
CA ASP A 213 -17.19 -29.42 -13.12
C ASP A 213 -17.16 -28.07 -13.86
N GLY A 214 -17.79 -28.04 -15.04
CA GLY A 214 -18.66 -26.97 -15.56
C GLY A 214 -18.25 -25.49 -15.65
N ASP A 215 -17.17 -25.02 -15.02
CA ASP A 215 -16.82 -23.59 -14.98
C ASP A 215 -15.50 -23.31 -15.70
N ASP A 216 -15.59 -22.82 -16.94
CA ASP A 216 -14.48 -22.26 -17.72
C ASP A 216 -13.88 -20.99 -17.07
N PHE A 217 -14.46 -20.51 -15.95
CA PHE A 217 -14.05 -19.29 -15.25
C PHE A 217 -13.04 -19.49 -14.10
N ARG A 218 -12.62 -20.73 -13.81
CA ARG A 218 -11.70 -20.99 -12.68
C ARG A 218 -10.28 -20.49 -13.01
N LEU A 219 -9.75 -19.63 -12.14
CA LEU A 219 -8.36 -19.16 -12.23
C LEU A 219 -7.41 -20.19 -11.61
N THR A 220 -6.18 -20.25 -12.13
CA THR A 220 -5.11 -21.01 -11.49
C THR A 220 -4.72 -20.38 -10.14
N ASP A 221 -4.07 -21.12 -9.24
CA ASP A 221 -3.56 -20.56 -7.97
C ASP A 221 -2.67 -19.33 -8.20
N LEU A 222 -1.90 -19.36 -9.28
CA LEU A 222 -1.10 -18.22 -9.71
C LEU A 222 -1.98 -17.07 -10.23
N GLY A 223 -2.98 -17.37 -11.06
CA GLY A 223 -3.95 -16.39 -11.54
C GLY A 223 -4.66 -15.68 -10.39
N GLU A 224 -5.03 -16.42 -9.34
CA GLU A 224 -5.60 -15.86 -8.10
C GLU A 224 -4.60 -14.98 -7.34
N ASP A 225 -3.33 -15.38 -7.19
CA ASP A 225 -2.30 -14.53 -6.57
C ASP A 225 -2.07 -13.23 -7.36
N ILE A 226 -2.01 -13.32 -8.69
CA ILE A 226 -1.89 -12.14 -9.57
C ILE A 226 -3.11 -11.24 -9.41
N LEU A 227 -4.33 -11.80 -9.40
CA LEU A 227 -5.58 -11.06 -9.26
C LEU A 227 -5.62 -10.35 -7.91
N CYS A 228 -5.25 -11.03 -6.83
CA CYS A 228 -5.21 -10.44 -5.49
C CYS A 228 -4.26 -9.25 -5.41
N ARG A 229 -3.04 -9.37 -5.97
CA ARG A 229 -2.06 -8.27 -6.03
C ARG A 229 -2.53 -7.12 -6.92
N ALA A 230 -3.07 -7.43 -8.09
CA ALA A 230 -3.60 -6.44 -9.01
C ALA A 230 -4.77 -5.65 -8.40
N ASN A 231 -5.70 -6.32 -7.72
CA ASN A 231 -6.80 -5.68 -7.00
C ASN A 231 -6.32 -4.74 -5.89
N ALA A 232 -5.28 -5.13 -5.13
CA ALA A 232 -4.68 -4.25 -4.13
C ALA A 232 -4.10 -2.99 -4.78
N MET A 233 -3.34 -3.13 -5.87
CA MET A 233 -2.81 -2.01 -6.64
C MET A 233 -3.89 -1.11 -7.24
N ALA A 234 -5.01 -1.67 -7.72
CA ALA A 234 -6.12 -0.87 -8.21
C ALA A 234 -6.81 -0.09 -7.09
N ASN A 235 -6.98 -0.67 -5.90
CA ASN A 235 -7.47 0.09 -4.75
C ASN A 235 -6.52 1.25 -4.42
N ASP A 236 -5.20 1.00 -4.44
CA ASP A 236 -4.20 2.03 -4.14
C ASP A 236 -4.15 3.11 -5.22
N SER A 237 -4.42 2.76 -6.48
CA SER A 237 -4.49 3.72 -7.59
C SER A 237 -5.51 4.84 -7.37
N THR A 238 -6.59 4.56 -6.64
CA THR A 238 -7.64 5.54 -6.31
C THR A 238 -7.27 6.46 -5.14
N THR A 239 -6.12 6.25 -4.50
CA THR A 239 -5.58 7.17 -3.48
C THR A 239 -4.84 8.37 -4.08
N ILE A 240 -4.48 8.26 -5.36
CA ILE A 240 -3.84 9.29 -6.18
C ILE A 240 -4.77 9.68 -7.33
N THR A 241 -4.40 10.70 -8.11
CA THR A 241 -5.20 11.22 -9.23
C THR A 241 -5.17 10.34 -10.49
N LEU A 242 -4.87 9.05 -10.37
CA LEU A 242 -4.79 8.14 -11.51
C LEU A 242 -6.15 7.96 -12.22
N PRO A 243 -7.29 7.84 -11.51
CA PRO A 243 -8.62 7.75 -12.14
C PRO A 243 -9.07 9.03 -12.87
N LEU A 244 -8.34 10.14 -12.73
CA LEU A 244 -8.57 11.37 -13.49
C LEU A 244 -7.73 11.44 -14.76
N GLN A 245 -6.76 10.55 -14.95
CA GLN A 245 -5.84 10.56 -16.09
C GLN A 245 -6.14 9.41 -17.05
N TYR A 246 -6.48 8.26 -16.47
CA TYR A 246 -6.62 7.00 -17.17
C TYR A 246 -7.95 6.34 -16.91
N GLU A 247 -8.48 5.69 -17.94
CA GLU A 247 -9.64 4.82 -17.83
C GLU A 247 -9.38 3.60 -16.94
N GLY A 248 -10.46 3.04 -16.38
CA GLY A 248 -10.37 1.86 -15.51
C GLY A 248 -9.70 0.68 -16.21
N SER A 249 -9.91 0.54 -17.52
CA SER A 249 -9.26 -0.46 -18.37
C SER A 249 -7.73 -0.34 -18.41
N VAL A 250 -7.21 0.87 -18.61
CA VAL A 250 -5.76 1.15 -18.68
C VAL A 250 -5.12 0.90 -17.31
N ILE A 251 -5.77 1.38 -16.23
CA ILE A 251 -5.32 1.15 -14.86
C ILE A 251 -5.28 -0.36 -14.57
N ALA A 252 -6.32 -1.10 -14.96
CA ALA A 252 -6.38 -2.55 -14.75
C ALA A 252 -5.22 -3.29 -15.43
N ILE A 253 -4.93 -2.98 -16.70
CA ILE A 253 -3.80 -3.56 -17.43
C ILE A 253 -2.48 -3.22 -16.76
N GLY A 254 -2.30 -1.95 -16.35
CA GLY A 254 -1.11 -1.52 -15.61
C GLY A 254 -0.87 -2.30 -14.34
N CYS A 255 -1.91 -2.48 -13.51
CA CYS A 255 -1.86 -3.26 -12.28
C CYS A 255 -1.55 -4.75 -12.53
N VAL A 256 -2.21 -5.38 -13.50
CA VAL A 256 -1.96 -6.79 -13.85
C VAL A 256 -0.54 -6.98 -14.38
N ALA A 257 -0.09 -6.11 -15.27
CA ALA A 257 1.27 -6.15 -15.80
C ALA A 257 2.33 -5.93 -14.71
N LEU A 258 2.06 -5.07 -13.72
CA LEU A 258 2.95 -4.88 -12.57
C LEU A 258 2.96 -6.11 -11.65
N ALA A 259 1.80 -6.72 -11.38
CA ALA A 259 1.69 -7.96 -10.60
C ALA A 259 2.49 -9.10 -11.22
N LEU A 260 2.42 -9.25 -12.55
CA LEU A 260 3.21 -10.22 -13.29
C LEU A 260 4.72 -9.97 -13.18
N LYS A 261 5.16 -8.71 -13.26
CA LYS A 261 6.57 -8.34 -13.07
C LYS A 261 7.08 -8.72 -11.67
N ILE A 262 6.28 -8.47 -10.63
CA ILE A 262 6.61 -8.82 -9.23
C ILE A 262 6.79 -10.33 -9.08
N ASN A 263 5.96 -11.13 -9.74
CA ASN A 263 6.05 -12.59 -9.75
C ASN A 263 7.14 -13.15 -10.68
N LYS A 264 8.12 -12.30 -11.08
CA LYS A 264 9.29 -12.64 -11.91
C LYS A 264 8.92 -13.36 -13.21
N PHE A 265 7.73 -13.09 -13.76
CA PHE A 265 7.37 -13.61 -15.08
C PHE A 265 8.24 -12.99 -16.16
N GLN A 266 8.66 -13.82 -17.12
CA GLN A 266 9.48 -13.40 -18.26
C GLN A 266 8.78 -12.28 -19.06
N ILE A 267 9.26 -11.04 -18.89
CA ILE A 267 8.72 -9.80 -19.48
C ILE A 267 8.64 -9.87 -21.01
N GLU A 268 9.53 -10.64 -21.67
CA GLU A 268 9.51 -10.83 -23.12
C GLU A 268 8.22 -11.50 -23.65
N LYS A 269 7.61 -12.40 -22.87
CA LYS A 269 6.29 -12.98 -23.23
C LYS A 269 5.17 -11.96 -23.00
N MET A 270 5.30 -11.08 -22.01
CA MET A 270 4.32 -10.04 -21.67
C MET A 270 4.15 -9.01 -22.79
N LYS A 271 5.24 -8.52 -23.41
CA LYS A 271 5.14 -7.59 -24.56
C LYS A 271 4.37 -8.20 -25.72
N LYS A 272 4.55 -9.51 -25.95
CA LYS A 272 3.79 -10.26 -26.96
C LYS A 272 2.33 -10.41 -26.53
N TRP A 273 2.05 -10.79 -25.28
CA TRP A 273 0.69 -10.95 -24.78
C TRP A 273 -0.09 -9.65 -24.70
N ILE A 274 0.52 -8.51 -24.37
CA ILE A 274 -0.14 -7.20 -24.39
C ILE A 274 -0.47 -6.82 -25.83
N LYS A 275 0.46 -7.01 -26.78
CA LYS A 275 0.18 -6.79 -28.22
C LYS A 275 -0.91 -7.73 -28.73
N GLU A 276 -0.91 -8.99 -28.31
CA GLU A 276 -1.93 -9.97 -28.66
C GLU A 276 -3.26 -9.71 -27.95
N LEU A 277 -3.31 -9.19 -26.72
CA LEU A 277 -4.52 -8.74 -26.03
C LEU A 277 -5.17 -7.58 -26.78
N VAL A 278 -4.36 -6.59 -27.17
CA VAL A 278 -4.82 -5.45 -27.96
C VAL A 278 -5.38 -5.90 -29.33
N LYS A 279 -4.83 -7.00 -29.92
CA LYS A 279 -5.31 -7.60 -31.17
C LYS A 279 -6.49 -8.56 -31.02
N TYR A 280 -6.52 -9.40 -29.98
CA TYR A 280 -7.57 -10.37 -29.66
C TYR A 280 -8.93 -9.68 -29.48
N ARG A 281 -8.91 -8.39 -29.10
CA ARG A 281 -10.01 -7.43 -29.14
C ARG A 281 -10.87 -7.46 -30.43
N ARG A 282 -10.30 -7.79 -31.59
CA ARG A 282 -11.02 -7.72 -32.88
C ARG A 282 -11.83 -8.96 -33.23
N THR A 283 -11.64 -10.06 -32.52
CA THR A 283 -12.24 -11.34 -32.91
C THR A 283 -12.84 -12.04 -31.69
N GLU A 284 -14.17 -12.05 -31.72
CA GLU A 284 -15.11 -12.93 -31.01
C GLU A 284 -15.53 -12.58 -29.57
N LYS A 285 -16.79 -12.11 -29.50
CA LYS A 285 -17.88 -12.60 -28.62
C LYS A 285 -17.68 -12.68 -27.09
N GLU A 286 -16.75 -11.95 -26.50
CA GLU A 286 -16.77 -11.67 -25.05
C GLU A 286 -16.93 -10.18 -24.78
N GLN A 287 -18.01 -9.87 -24.06
CA GLN A 287 -18.63 -8.56 -23.89
C GLN A 287 -17.88 -7.68 -22.88
N CYS A 288 -16.56 -7.54 -23.02
CA CYS A 288 -15.78 -6.52 -22.32
C CYS A 288 -15.44 -5.40 -23.31
N VAL A 289 -16.23 -4.33 -23.30
CA VAL A 289 -16.01 -3.15 -24.15
C VAL A 289 -14.79 -2.39 -23.62
N PHE A 290 -13.62 -2.75 -24.13
CA PHE A 290 -12.40 -1.96 -23.95
C PHE A 290 -12.34 -0.89 -25.03
N ASP A 291 -12.64 0.36 -24.68
CA ASP A 291 -12.32 1.47 -25.59
C ASP A 291 -10.79 1.55 -25.77
N SER A 292 -10.36 1.74 -27.00
CA SER A 292 -8.97 1.55 -27.46
C SER A 292 -8.12 2.82 -27.41
N SER A 293 -8.75 3.98 -27.22
CA SER A 293 -8.09 5.27 -27.43
C SER A 293 -6.95 5.58 -26.45
N GLN A 294 -7.01 5.12 -25.19
CA GLN A 294 -5.94 5.36 -24.19
C GLN A 294 -5.00 4.16 -23.95
N VAL A 295 -5.30 2.97 -24.47
CA VAL A 295 -4.48 1.77 -24.20
C VAL A 295 -3.25 1.77 -25.11
N THR A 296 -2.20 2.47 -24.67
CA THR A 296 -0.89 2.55 -25.33
C THR A 296 0.16 1.90 -24.44
N ARG A 297 1.35 1.64 -24.99
CA ARG A 297 2.43 1.08 -24.18
C ARG A 297 2.90 2.09 -23.14
N GLU A 298 2.96 3.34 -23.57
CA GLU A 298 3.41 4.50 -22.80
C GLU A 298 2.45 4.75 -21.62
N SER A 299 1.13 4.66 -21.84
CA SER A 299 0.16 4.84 -20.74
C SER A 299 0.22 3.73 -19.70
N ILE A 300 0.49 2.49 -20.12
CA ILE A 300 0.67 1.35 -19.20
C ILE A 300 1.95 1.55 -18.36
N GLU A 301 3.07 1.94 -19.01
CA GLU A 301 4.34 2.19 -18.32
C GLU A 301 4.22 3.37 -17.34
N ASP A 302 3.51 4.44 -17.70
CA ASP A 302 3.27 5.58 -16.82
C ASP A 302 2.40 5.23 -15.60
N VAL A 303 1.31 4.48 -15.80
CA VAL A 303 0.49 3.93 -14.70
C VAL A 303 1.36 3.12 -13.72
N GLN A 304 2.25 2.29 -14.24
CA GLN A 304 3.15 1.47 -13.41
C GLN A 304 4.12 2.32 -12.61
N ASN A 305 4.74 3.32 -13.23
CA ASN A 305 5.68 4.21 -12.56
C ASN A 305 4.98 5.01 -11.46
N LYS A 306 3.81 5.58 -11.73
CA LYS A 306 3.01 6.31 -10.73
C LYS A 306 2.59 5.46 -9.54
N LEU A 307 2.32 4.16 -9.75
CA LEU A 307 2.05 3.22 -8.68
C LEU A 307 3.33 2.87 -7.88
N LEU A 308 4.46 2.68 -8.56
CA LEU A 308 5.74 2.44 -7.89
C LEU A 308 6.16 3.65 -7.03
N ASP A 309 6.03 4.87 -7.55
CA ASP A 309 6.29 6.11 -6.80
C ASP A 309 5.43 6.18 -5.53
N LEU A 310 4.17 5.76 -5.61
CA LEU A 310 3.27 5.70 -4.46
C LEU A 310 3.79 4.73 -3.37
N TYR A 311 4.30 3.57 -3.78
CA TYR A 311 4.86 2.58 -2.86
C TYR A 311 6.21 2.99 -2.28
N ASP A 312 7.08 3.62 -3.07
CA ASP A 312 8.37 4.12 -2.61
C ASP A 312 8.18 5.23 -1.57
N GLU A 313 7.26 6.16 -1.81
CA GLU A 313 6.92 7.19 -0.83
C GLU A 313 6.33 6.60 0.46
N ALA A 314 5.48 5.58 0.35
CA ALA A 314 4.94 4.90 1.52
C ALA A 314 6.04 4.17 2.30
N HIS A 315 7.01 3.58 1.61
CA HIS A 315 8.18 2.94 2.23
C HIS A 315 9.05 3.97 2.96
N VAL A 316 9.38 5.09 2.31
CA VAL A 316 10.16 6.18 2.91
C VAL A 316 9.46 6.75 4.15
N ALA A 317 8.15 7.00 4.07
CA ALA A 317 7.37 7.48 5.21
C ALA A 317 7.35 6.47 6.37
N ALA A 318 7.25 5.17 6.07
CA ALA A 318 7.31 4.12 7.09
C ALA A 318 8.69 4.04 7.76
N SER A 319 9.78 4.15 6.99
CA SER A 319 11.14 4.16 7.53
C SER A 319 11.41 5.38 8.42
N GLN A 320 10.92 6.56 8.04
CA GLN A 320 11.04 7.78 8.85
C GLN A 320 10.23 7.70 10.15
N ALA A 321 9.02 7.14 10.10
CA ALA A 321 8.20 6.93 11.30
C ALA A 321 8.87 5.96 12.30
N GLN A 322 9.55 4.92 11.80
CA GLN A 322 10.33 4.01 12.63
C GLN A 322 11.58 4.68 13.23
N ALA A 323 12.30 5.49 12.45
CA ALA A 323 13.47 6.24 12.95
C ALA A 323 13.09 7.19 14.10
N ASN A 324 12.02 7.98 13.93
CA ASN A 324 11.53 8.93 14.95
C ASN A 324 11.04 8.24 16.24
N SER A 325 10.58 6.99 16.17
CA SER A 325 10.19 6.22 17.36
C SER A 325 11.39 5.69 18.17
N THR A 326 12.60 5.70 17.59
CA THR A 326 13.83 5.21 18.25
C THR A 326 14.60 6.31 18.99
N GLU A 327 14.32 7.59 18.72
CA GLU A 327 15.02 8.73 19.35
C GLU A 327 14.33 9.28 20.62
N VAL A 328 13.17 8.76 21.02
CA VAL A 328 12.52 9.12 22.29
C VAL A 328 12.86 8.07 23.34
N GLY A 329 14.12 8.10 23.79
CA GLY A 329 14.63 7.06 24.70
C GLY A 329 15.93 7.36 25.42
N THR A 330 16.36 8.62 25.58
CA THR A 330 17.27 9.06 26.66
C THR A 330 17.48 10.58 26.60
N GLY A 331 17.00 11.31 27.60
CA GLY A 331 17.21 12.75 27.68
C GLY A 331 16.23 13.45 28.62
N GLY A 332 16.29 13.13 29.92
CA GLY A 332 15.57 13.89 30.93
C GLY A 332 16.19 15.27 31.14
N GLY A 333 15.36 16.29 31.03
CA GLY A 333 15.39 17.59 31.72
C GLY A 333 16.67 18.43 31.69
N SER A 334 16.61 19.64 31.15
CA SER A 334 16.25 20.82 31.95
C SER A 334 16.28 22.11 31.12
N GLN A 335 15.60 23.11 31.68
CA GLN A 335 15.27 24.44 31.21
C GLN A 335 16.50 25.30 30.84
N THR A 336 16.35 26.16 29.83
CA THR A 336 17.22 27.32 29.60
C THR A 336 16.49 28.59 30.03
N ALA A 337 17.04 29.25 31.05
CA ALA A 337 16.85 30.66 31.36
C ALA A 337 18.25 31.27 31.54
N SER A 338 18.46 32.45 30.96
CA SER A 338 19.76 33.11 30.83
C SER A 338 20.01 34.17 31.93
N GLU A 339 21.27 34.21 32.35
CA GLU A 339 22.10 35.36 32.80
C GLU A 339 21.93 36.01 34.20
N ALA A 340 22.92 35.78 35.08
CA ALA A 340 23.79 36.81 35.69
C ALA A 340 24.97 36.18 36.50
N LYS A 341 26.15 36.83 36.47
CA LYS A 341 27.43 36.53 37.19
C LYS A 341 27.56 37.45 38.45
N PRO A 342 28.62 37.42 39.33
CA PRO A 342 29.73 36.47 39.57
C PRO A 342 30.07 36.12 41.07
N SER A 343 30.86 35.02 41.27
CA SER A 343 31.96 34.66 42.24
C SER A 343 32.10 35.23 43.69
N PRO A 344 33.01 34.74 44.58
CA PRO A 344 33.91 33.55 44.62
C PRO A 344 33.70 32.67 45.91
N THR A 345 34.35 31.51 46.18
CA THR A 345 35.73 31.36 46.71
C THR A 345 36.01 29.87 47.08
N GLN A 346 37.27 29.40 46.89
CA GLN A 346 38.00 28.32 47.62
C GLN A 346 37.46 26.87 47.56
N GLU A 347 38.22 25.77 47.49
CA GLU A 347 39.65 25.48 47.57
C GLU A 347 39.89 24.02 47.10
N ALA A 348 41.11 23.76 46.60
CA ALA A 348 41.87 22.52 46.42
C ALA A 348 41.23 21.11 46.63
N ALA A 349 41.41 20.21 45.65
CA ALA A 349 42.40 19.10 45.72
C ALA A 349 42.11 17.98 44.68
N LYS A 350 43.09 17.71 43.83
CA LYS A 350 43.38 16.42 43.16
C LYS A 350 44.46 15.71 44.03
N PRO A 351 44.81 14.41 43.89
CA PRO A 351 44.95 13.72 42.60
C PRO A 351 44.79 12.17 42.56
N ALA A 352 44.96 11.68 41.32
CA ALA A 352 45.67 10.45 40.93
C ALA A 352 45.07 9.06 41.16
N GLY A 353 45.06 8.27 40.08
CA GLY A 353 44.90 6.82 40.11
C GLY A 353 44.56 6.21 38.75
N GLN A 354 45.45 6.31 37.76
CA GLN A 354 45.53 5.29 36.71
C GLN A 354 46.47 4.17 37.20
N PRO A 355 46.19 2.92 36.84
CA PRO A 355 47.21 2.20 36.10
C PRO A 355 46.69 1.42 34.89
N THR A 356 47.53 1.54 33.87
CA THR A 356 47.84 0.73 32.69
C THR A 356 47.56 -0.79 32.68
N HIS A 357 47.19 -1.24 31.47
CA HIS A 357 47.50 -2.49 30.74
C HIS A 357 47.17 -3.87 31.33
N SER A 358 46.31 -4.63 30.63
CA SER A 358 46.71 -5.87 29.94
C SER A 358 45.53 -6.52 29.18
N ARG A 359 45.85 -7.09 28.01
CA ARG A 359 44.97 -7.86 27.14
C ARG A 359 45.20 -9.35 27.43
N PRO A 360 44.16 -10.18 27.55
CA PRO A 360 44.27 -11.56 27.10
C PRO A 360 43.19 -11.92 26.08
N ASN A 361 43.62 -12.74 25.13
CA ASN A 361 42.80 -13.43 24.14
C ASN A 361 41.80 -14.40 24.78
N GLY A 362 40.65 -14.54 24.11
CA GLY A 362 39.89 -15.80 24.04
C GLY A 362 38.89 -16.06 25.16
N HIS A 363 37.59 -15.94 24.85
CA HIS A 363 36.67 -17.09 24.85
C HIS A 363 35.25 -16.66 24.45
N HIS A 364 34.69 -17.43 23.50
CA HIS A 364 33.26 -17.55 23.26
C HIS A 364 32.49 -17.85 24.56
N SER A 365 31.28 -17.29 24.70
CA SER A 365 30.12 -17.82 25.47
C SER A 365 29.37 -16.85 26.44
N SER A 366 29.29 -15.54 26.16
CA SER A 366 28.44 -14.63 26.98
C SER A 366 27.04 -14.33 26.42
N THR A 367 26.74 -14.67 25.16
CA THR A 367 25.46 -14.32 24.51
C THR A 367 24.38 -15.40 24.63
N ASP A 368 24.75 -16.67 24.78
CA ASP A 368 23.77 -17.76 24.87
C ASP A 368 23.08 -17.85 26.24
N ALA A 369 23.80 -17.52 27.33
CA ALA A 369 23.24 -17.56 28.68
C ALA A 369 22.14 -16.49 28.91
N LYS A 370 22.26 -15.32 28.26
CA LYS A 370 21.22 -14.25 28.32
C LYS A 370 20.00 -14.54 27.44
N LEU A 371 20.11 -15.47 26.48
CA LEU A 371 19.00 -15.88 25.62
C LEU A 371 18.23 -17.08 26.20
N GLN A 372 18.92 -18.00 26.89
CA GLN A 372 18.27 -19.12 27.58
C GLN A 372 17.43 -18.69 28.79
N ASP A 373 17.82 -17.63 29.51
CA ASP A 373 17.02 -17.09 30.64
C ASP A 373 15.69 -16.45 30.18
N LYS A 374 15.62 -15.98 28.92
CA LYS A 374 14.37 -15.51 28.29
C LYS A 374 13.44 -16.64 27.82
N CYS A 375 13.94 -17.87 27.72
CA CYS A 375 13.18 -19.03 27.27
C CYS A 375 12.13 -19.48 28.31
N ALA A 376 12.45 -19.32 29.60
CA ALA A 376 11.60 -19.79 30.70
C ALA A 376 10.36 -18.91 30.98
N ARG A 377 10.24 -17.73 30.37
CA ARG A 377 9.30 -16.69 30.85
C ARG A 377 8.47 -15.98 29.77
N LEU A 378 8.03 -16.71 28.75
CA LEU A 378 6.96 -16.22 27.86
C LEU A 378 5.61 -16.36 28.55
N GLU A 379 5.23 -15.32 29.32
CA GLU A 379 3.90 -15.19 29.90
C GLU A 379 2.84 -14.81 28.83
N ARG A 380 1.57 -14.95 29.21
CA ARG A 380 0.39 -14.90 28.33
C ARG A 380 0.35 -13.58 27.54
N GLY A 381 0.50 -13.64 26.21
CA GLY A 381 0.31 -12.49 25.32
C GLY A 381 1.55 -11.63 25.03
N GLU A 382 2.74 -12.08 25.40
CA GLU A 382 3.98 -11.34 25.14
C GLU A 382 4.40 -11.39 23.65
N LYS A 383 4.97 -10.28 23.17
CA LYS A 383 5.48 -10.11 21.81
C LYS A 383 7.00 -9.99 21.86
N VAL A 384 7.72 -10.96 21.32
CA VAL A 384 9.18 -10.88 21.22
C VAL A 384 9.57 -10.53 19.80
N LEU A 385 10.34 -9.45 19.67
CA LEU A 385 11.01 -9.07 18.43
C LEU A 385 12.36 -9.77 18.41
N HIS A 386 12.58 -10.62 17.40
CA HIS A 386 13.87 -11.29 17.20
C HIS A 386 14.60 -10.66 16.00
N GLU A 387 15.86 -10.26 16.22
CA GLU A 387 16.71 -9.64 15.21
C GLU A 387 17.35 -10.70 14.32
N GLY A 388 16.82 -10.83 13.09
CA GLY A 388 17.54 -11.34 11.92
C GLY A 388 17.58 -10.26 10.83
N SER A 389 17.86 -10.61 9.57
CA SER A 389 17.86 -9.66 8.44
C SER A 389 16.52 -8.94 8.21
N LYS A 390 15.45 -9.36 8.88
CA LYS A 390 14.16 -8.69 9.04
C LYS A 390 13.66 -8.90 10.48
N VAL A 391 12.86 -7.97 11.00
CA VAL A 391 12.25 -8.07 12.33
C VAL A 391 11.00 -8.95 12.28
N TYR A 392 10.90 -9.94 13.17
CA TYR A 392 9.75 -10.87 13.23
C TYR A 392 9.06 -10.80 14.59
N GLU A 393 7.73 -10.92 14.60
CA GLU A 393 6.88 -10.92 15.80
C GLU A 393 6.50 -12.37 16.14
N LEU A 394 6.83 -12.81 17.36
CA LEU A 394 6.39 -14.09 17.91
C LEU A 394 5.32 -13.85 18.99
N LYS A 395 4.24 -14.65 18.98
CA LYS A 395 3.17 -14.61 20.00
C LYS A 395 2.86 -16.02 20.50
N LYS A 396 2.47 -16.13 21.77
CA LYS A 396 1.95 -17.35 22.39
C LYS A 396 0.55 -17.10 22.95
N VAL A 397 -0.44 -17.85 22.47
CA VAL A 397 -1.82 -17.81 22.97
C VAL A 397 -2.19 -19.20 23.47
N GLY A 398 -2.26 -19.37 24.79
CA GLY A 398 -2.40 -20.70 25.40
C GLY A 398 -1.19 -21.60 25.11
N ASN A 399 -1.43 -22.75 24.48
CA ASN A 399 -0.39 -23.69 24.05
C ASN A 399 0.07 -23.50 22.59
N VAL A 400 -0.55 -22.55 21.86
CA VAL A 400 -0.27 -22.34 20.44
C VAL A 400 0.70 -21.18 20.26
N TYR A 401 1.78 -21.44 19.52
CA TYR A 401 2.76 -20.43 19.12
C TYR A 401 2.38 -19.85 17.76
N SER A 402 2.85 -18.64 17.46
CA SER A 402 2.74 -18.04 16.13
C SER A 402 3.95 -17.15 15.84
N CYS A 403 4.40 -17.12 14.59
CA CYS A 403 5.49 -16.28 14.13
C CYS A 403 5.13 -15.61 12.80
N THR A 404 5.58 -14.38 12.57
CA THR A 404 5.35 -13.67 11.31
C THR A 404 6.31 -14.03 10.18
N CYS A 405 7.26 -14.95 10.41
CA CYS A 405 8.24 -15.32 9.39
C CYS A 405 7.63 -16.14 8.25
N LEU A 406 8.24 -16.05 7.06
CA LEU A 406 7.76 -16.71 5.85
C LEU A 406 7.67 -18.22 6.01
N ILE A 407 8.60 -18.82 6.75
CA ILE A 407 8.63 -20.25 7.03
C ILE A 407 7.41 -20.64 7.86
N TRP A 408 7.13 -19.90 8.94
CA TRP A 408 5.96 -20.16 9.78
C TRP A 408 4.64 -20.04 9.02
N ARG A 409 4.53 -19.03 8.14
CA ARG A 409 3.33 -18.78 7.34
C ARG A 409 3.09 -19.83 6.26
N ASN A 410 4.16 -20.40 5.70
CA ASN A 410 4.07 -21.29 4.54
C ASN A 410 4.21 -22.79 4.88
N ILE A 411 4.36 -23.15 6.17
CA ILE A 411 4.28 -24.55 6.60
C ILE A 411 2.82 -24.98 6.69
N SER A 412 2.43 -25.96 5.87
CA SER A 412 1.11 -26.57 5.83
C SER A 412 0.95 -27.66 6.91
N GLU A 413 1.16 -27.30 8.18
CA GLU A 413 0.93 -28.19 9.33
C GLU A 413 -0.12 -27.56 10.26
N VAL A 414 -0.67 -28.35 11.19
CA VAL A 414 -1.52 -27.79 12.26
C VAL A 414 -0.68 -26.91 13.19
N ASP A 415 -1.26 -25.85 13.75
CA ASP A 415 -0.51 -24.79 14.46
C ASP A 415 0.36 -25.32 15.61
N GLU A 416 -0.05 -26.42 16.25
CA GLU A 416 0.70 -27.10 17.32
C GLU A 416 1.94 -27.88 16.83
N ARG A 417 2.08 -28.12 15.53
CA ARG A 417 3.20 -28.85 14.90
C ARG A 417 4.07 -27.95 14.01
N ARG A 418 3.72 -26.68 13.84
CA ARG A 418 4.57 -25.71 13.12
C ARG A 418 5.77 -25.31 13.94
N THR A 419 6.92 -25.16 13.28
CA THR A 419 8.14 -24.61 13.89
C THR A 419 8.89 -23.74 12.90
N CYS A 420 9.74 -22.83 13.40
CA CYS A 420 10.62 -22.01 12.59
C CYS A 420 11.91 -21.69 13.36
N ARG A 421 12.96 -21.23 12.65
CA ARG A 421 14.25 -20.94 13.28
C ARG A 421 14.18 -19.87 14.37
N HIS A 422 13.26 -18.92 14.30
CA HIS A 422 13.07 -17.92 15.36
C HIS A 422 12.43 -18.52 16.62
N LEU A 423 11.48 -19.45 16.44
CA LEU A 423 10.88 -20.15 17.57
C LEU A 423 11.88 -21.13 18.20
N ILE A 424 12.69 -21.80 17.37
CA ILE A 424 13.80 -22.65 17.80
C ILE A 424 14.88 -21.83 18.54
N ALA A 425 15.23 -20.63 18.04
CA ALA A 425 16.23 -19.78 18.69
C ALA A 425 15.78 -19.29 20.07
N ILE A 426 14.47 -19.13 20.28
CA ILE A 426 13.91 -18.70 21.57
C ILE A 426 13.70 -19.91 22.50
N ARG A 427 13.26 -21.06 21.98
CA ARG A 427 12.90 -22.25 22.77
C ARG A 427 14.03 -23.27 22.97
N GLY A 428 15.07 -23.20 22.16
CA GLY A 428 16.07 -24.24 22.05
C GLY A 428 15.61 -25.43 21.18
N GLU A 429 16.56 -26.02 20.45
CA GLU A 429 16.30 -27.10 19.49
C GLU A 429 15.68 -28.34 20.14
N LYS A 430 16.15 -28.73 21.33
CA LYS A 430 15.70 -29.95 22.01
C LYS A 430 14.24 -29.86 22.48
N GLU A 431 13.85 -28.72 23.06
CA GLU A 431 12.47 -28.53 23.56
C GLU A 431 11.48 -28.39 22.43
N GLU A 432 11.87 -27.68 21.38
CA GLU A 432 11.01 -27.44 20.23
C GLU A 432 10.83 -28.72 19.40
N MET A 433 11.89 -29.52 19.22
CA MET A 433 11.80 -30.85 18.61
C MET A 433 10.91 -31.79 19.43
N GLY A 434 10.95 -31.70 20.76
CA GLY A 434 10.04 -32.46 21.64
C GLY A 434 8.57 -32.08 21.49
N ARG A 435 8.25 -30.82 21.12
CA ARG A 435 6.88 -30.36 20.88
C ARG A 435 6.34 -30.80 19.52
N VAL A 436 7.08 -30.51 18.44
CA VAL A 436 6.57 -30.72 17.08
C VAL A 436 6.80 -32.14 16.56
N GLY A 437 7.67 -32.91 17.22
CA GLY A 437 8.11 -34.23 16.78
C GLY A 437 9.22 -34.15 15.75
N GLU A 438 10.07 -35.19 15.72
CA GLU A 438 11.28 -35.23 14.90
C GLU A 438 10.99 -35.08 13.39
N GLU A 439 9.86 -35.61 12.91
CA GLU A 439 9.47 -35.53 11.51
C GLU A 439 9.11 -34.10 11.07
N CYS A 440 8.34 -33.36 11.88
CA CYS A 440 7.95 -31.98 11.59
C CYS A 440 9.14 -31.02 11.72
N TYR A 441 10.05 -31.30 12.66
CA TYR A 441 11.30 -30.56 12.82
C TYR A 441 12.17 -30.69 11.56
N LYS A 442 12.40 -31.92 11.07
CA LYS A 442 13.18 -32.17 9.84
C LYS A 442 12.55 -31.54 8.60
N LYS A 443 11.21 -31.55 8.46
CA LYS A 443 10.51 -30.87 7.36
C LYS A 443 10.75 -29.36 7.37
N SER A 444 10.69 -28.72 8.54
CA SER A 444 10.94 -27.28 8.68
C SER A 444 12.40 -26.92 8.35
N ASP A 445 13.36 -27.73 8.81
CA ASP A 445 14.78 -27.53 8.51
C ASP A 445 15.09 -27.71 7.02
N GLN A 446 14.50 -28.70 6.35
CA GLN A 446 14.65 -28.87 4.89
C GLN A 446 14.12 -27.68 4.08
N VAL A 447 12.99 -27.10 4.49
CA VAL A 447 12.44 -25.88 3.86
C VAL A 447 13.38 -24.70 4.05
N PHE A 448 13.98 -24.57 5.23
CA PHE A 448 14.95 -23.53 5.51
C PHE A 448 16.27 -23.69 4.73
N GLN A 449 16.81 -24.92 4.64
CA GLN A 449 18.02 -25.18 3.86
C GLN A 449 17.83 -24.91 2.37
N LYS A 450 16.65 -25.22 1.81
CA LYS A 450 16.30 -24.86 0.43
C LYS A 450 16.31 -23.35 0.23
N PHE A 451 15.74 -22.60 1.16
CA PHE A 451 15.72 -21.14 1.13
C PHE A 451 17.14 -20.54 1.15
N LEU A 452 18.04 -21.05 2.00
CA LEU A 452 19.44 -20.62 2.05
C LEU A 452 20.26 -21.00 0.80
N GLN A 453 19.90 -22.08 0.12
CA GLN A 453 20.53 -22.48 -1.14
C GLN A 453 20.09 -21.57 -2.30
N GLU A 454 18.82 -21.17 -2.34
CA GLU A 454 18.31 -20.19 -3.30
C GLU A 454 18.92 -18.80 -3.10
N ASP A 455 19.08 -18.37 -1.85
CA ASP A 455 19.69 -17.07 -1.55
C ASP A 455 21.18 -17.01 -1.93
N ARG A 456 21.93 -18.11 -1.71
CA ARG A 456 23.31 -18.27 -2.19
C ARG A 456 23.43 -18.31 -3.71
N ARG A 457 22.48 -18.94 -4.41
CA ARG A 457 22.44 -18.94 -5.89
C ARG A 457 22.23 -17.54 -6.45
N ASN A 458 21.38 -16.73 -5.81
CA ASN A 458 21.13 -15.35 -6.20
C ASN A 458 22.36 -14.45 -5.98
N HIS A 459 23.15 -14.68 -4.93
CA HIS A 459 24.39 -13.94 -4.69
C HIS A 459 25.53 -14.31 -5.65
N HIS A 460 25.67 -15.59 -6.04
CA HIS A 460 26.71 -16.00 -7.00
C HIS A 460 26.47 -15.49 -8.44
N HIS A 461 25.20 -15.27 -8.84
CA HIS A 461 24.87 -14.68 -10.15
C HIS A 461 25.18 -13.18 -10.23
N GLY A 462 25.20 -12.47 -9.09
CA GLY A 462 25.59 -11.05 -9.04
C GLY A 462 27.10 -10.84 -9.23
N ALA A 463 27.93 -11.69 -8.62
CA ALA A 463 29.39 -11.55 -8.69
C ALA A 463 29.98 -11.85 -10.09
N HIS A 464 29.35 -12.72 -10.88
CA HIS A 464 29.78 -13.03 -12.23
C HIS A 464 29.45 -11.91 -13.25
N ALA A 465 28.45 -11.08 -12.96
CA ALA A 465 28.06 -9.96 -13.81
C ALA A 465 29.01 -8.75 -13.69
N ASP A 466 29.56 -8.51 -12.50
CA ASP A 466 30.50 -7.41 -12.25
C ASP A 466 31.91 -7.65 -12.83
N HIS A 467 32.34 -8.91 -12.90
CA HIS A 467 33.67 -9.24 -13.46
C HIS A 467 33.74 -9.06 -14.99
N LYS A 468 32.60 -9.14 -15.68
CA LYS A 468 32.52 -9.01 -17.14
C LYS A 468 32.41 -7.55 -17.61
N ARG A 469 32.06 -6.61 -16.71
CA ARG A 469 31.96 -5.17 -17.00
C ARG A 469 33.28 -4.41 -16.90
N LYS A 470 34.34 -5.02 -16.35
CA LYS A 470 35.65 -4.37 -16.17
C LYS A 470 36.69 -4.72 -17.25
N SER A 471 36.37 -5.59 -18.21
CA SER A 471 37.31 -6.04 -19.24
C SER A 471 37.11 -5.40 -20.63
N GLU A 472 36.17 -4.46 -20.78
CA GLU A 472 35.90 -3.81 -22.08
C GLU A 472 36.08 -2.29 -21.96
N HIS A 473 37.33 -1.84 -22.03
CA HIS A 473 37.69 -0.46 -22.39
C HIS A 473 38.41 -0.49 -23.76
N PRO A 474 38.01 0.30 -24.77
CA PRO A 474 38.74 0.36 -26.04
C PRO A 474 39.90 1.36 -25.96
N GLU A 475 41.10 0.90 -26.31
CA GLU A 475 42.31 1.71 -26.51
C GLU A 475 42.22 2.54 -27.81
N GLY A 476 42.65 3.81 -27.70
CA GLY A 476 43.56 4.46 -28.64
C GLY A 476 43.06 4.90 -30.02
N THR A 477 42.64 6.15 -30.14
CA THR A 477 42.64 6.91 -31.41
C THR A 477 44.05 7.39 -31.75
N ASP A 478 44.58 6.95 -32.91
CA ASP A 478 45.88 7.35 -33.48
C ASP A 478 45.72 8.58 -34.41
N PRO A 479 46.40 9.72 -34.16
CA PRO A 479 46.17 10.98 -34.87
C PRO A 479 47.15 11.21 -36.04
N ASN A 480 47.37 10.23 -36.93
CA ASN A 480 48.30 10.45 -38.04
C ASN A 480 48.04 9.68 -39.35
N LYS A 481 46.83 9.82 -39.94
CA LYS A 481 46.58 9.43 -41.33
C LYS A 481 45.92 10.54 -42.14
N ARG A 482 46.68 11.10 -43.10
CA ARG A 482 46.17 11.98 -44.17
C ARG A 482 45.30 11.18 -45.16
N PRO A 483 44.29 11.81 -45.79
CA PRO A 483 43.48 11.17 -46.81
C PRO A 483 44.20 11.21 -48.16
N ASN A 484 44.20 10.08 -48.88
CA ASN A 484 44.63 10.03 -50.28
C ASN A 484 43.40 9.84 -51.17
N HIS A 485 43.23 10.74 -52.13
CA HIS A 485 42.28 10.65 -53.23
C HIS A 485 42.68 9.52 -54.20
N GLY A 486 41.70 8.92 -54.88
CA GLY A 486 41.94 8.35 -56.20
C GLY A 486 41.08 7.15 -56.59
N HIS A 487 40.07 7.45 -57.41
CA HIS A 487 39.33 6.62 -58.39
C HIS A 487 38.36 5.53 -57.93
#